data_AF-A0A7W7I3N0-F1
#
_entry.id   AF-A0A7W7I3N0-F1
#
_cell.length_a   1.000
_cell.length_b   1.000
_cell.length_c   1.000
_cell.angle_alpha   90.00
_cell.angle_beta   90.00
_cell.angle_gamma   90.00
#
_symmetry.space_group_name_H-M   'P 1'
#
loop_
_entity.id
_entity.type
_entity.pdbx_description
1 polymer ?
#
loop_
_entity_poly.entity_id
_entity_poly.type
_entity_poly.pdbx_seq_one_letter_code
_entity_poly.pdbx_strand_id
1 'polypeptide(L)' 'MTNQLSTLRTELRVLRAWAESQLDADTDWQNVAEHMTAVLDALICGEVPPRPL' A
#
# COMPACT_ATOMS: atom_id res chain seq x y z
N MET A 1 -17.00 9.46 -13.34
CA MET A 1 -16.47 9.51 -11.95
C MET A 1 -16.32 8.15 -11.28
N THR A 2 -16.62 7.02 -11.95
CA THR A 2 -16.51 5.65 -11.40
C THR A 2 -15.10 5.03 -11.48
N ASN A 3 -14.18 5.60 -12.27
CA ASN A 3 -12.85 5.02 -12.49
C ASN A 3 -11.85 5.21 -11.35
N GLN A 4 -11.91 6.32 -10.60
CA GLN A 4 -10.93 6.57 -9.54
C GLN A 4 -11.16 5.64 -8.34
N LEU A 5 -12.43 5.34 -8.04
CA LEU A 5 -12.83 4.50 -6.92
C LEU A 5 -12.52 3.01 -7.15
N SER A 6 -12.61 2.54 -8.40
CA SER A 6 -12.20 1.19 -8.78
C SER A 6 -10.68 1.03 -8.77
N THR A 7 -9.94 2.05 -9.21
CA THR A 7 -8.47 2.08 -9.14
C THR A 7 -7.99 2.03 -7.68
N LEU A 8 -8.51 2.92 -6.82
CA LEU A 8 -8.19 2.93 -5.39
C LEU A 8 -8.47 1.59 -4.70
N ARG A 9 -9.62 0.98 -5.01
CA ARG A 9 -9.99 -0.33 -4.46
C ARG A 9 -9.03 -1.45 -4.92
N THR A 10 -8.46 -1.32 -6.11
CA THR A 10 -7.50 -2.28 -6.66
C THR A 10 -6.14 -2.12 -5.98
N GLU A 11 -5.67 -0.88 -5.83
CA GLU A 11 -4.42 -0.56 -5.13
C GLU A 11 -4.44 -1.01 -3.66
N LEU A 12 -5.56 -0.79 -2.96
CA LEU A 12 -5.73 -1.27 -1.58
C LEU A 12 -5.70 -2.80 -1.46
N ARG A 13 -6.19 -3.54 -2.46
CA ARG A 13 -6.12 -5.01 -2.47
C ARG A 13 -4.69 -5.52 -2.67
N VAL A 14 -3.93 -4.85 -3.53
CA VAL A 14 -2.52 -5.18 -3.77
C VAL A 14 -1.69 -4.93 -2.51
N LEU A 15 -1.89 -3.79 -1.86
CA LEU A 15 -1.22 -3.47 -0.60
C LEU A 15 -1.52 -4.47 0.50
N ARG A 16 -2.78 -4.88 0.62
CA ARG A 16 -3.18 -5.90 1.60
C ARG A 16 -2.51 -7.24 1.33
N ALA A 17 -2.48 -7.70 0.08
CA ALA A 17 -1.83 -8.96 -0.28
C ALA A 17 -0.32 -8.92 -0.04
N TRP A 18 0.33 -7.77 -0.32
CA TRP A 18 1.73 -7.57 0.00
C TRP A 18 1.98 -7.60 1.52
N ALA A 19 1.21 -6.86 2.30
CA ALA A 19 1.33 -6.87 3.77
C ALA A 19 1.08 -8.27 4.37
N GLU A 20 0.13 -9.03 3.82
CA GLU A 20 -0.12 -10.43 4.20
C GLU A 20 1.06 -11.35 3.82
N SER A 21 1.75 -11.10 2.69
CA SER A 21 2.93 -11.87 2.27
C SER A 21 4.19 -11.58 3.11
N GLN A 22 4.24 -10.40 3.73
CA GLN A 22 5.30 -10.00 4.66
C GLN A 22 5.12 -10.61 6.06
N LEU A 23 4.10 -11.43 6.31
CA LEU A 23 3.92 -12.09 7.61
C LEU A 23 4.84 -13.31 7.82
N ASP A 24 5.49 -13.83 6.77
CA ASP A 24 6.37 -15.00 6.87
C ASP A 24 7.85 -14.62 6.98
N ALA A 25 8.44 -14.99 8.13
CA ALA A 25 9.85 -15.06 8.54
C ALA A 25 10.86 -13.99 8.05
N ASP A 26 11.38 -13.22 9.03
CA ASP A 26 12.49 -12.24 8.92
C ASP A 26 12.14 -10.90 8.26
N THR A 27 10.85 -10.59 8.21
CA THR A 27 10.34 -9.32 7.71
C THR A 27 10.75 -8.15 8.60
N ASP A 28 11.39 -7.16 7.98
CA ASP A 28 11.61 -5.84 8.56
C ASP A 28 10.28 -5.08 8.69
N TRP A 29 9.59 -5.32 9.80
CA TRP A 29 8.33 -4.66 10.13
C TRP A 29 8.42 -3.13 10.21
N GLN A 30 9.62 -2.59 10.43
CA GLN A 30 9.82 -1.15 10.41
C GLN A 30 9.75 -0.62 8.97
N ASN A 31 10.38 -1.31 8.02
CA ASN A 31 10.25 -1.00 6.60
C ASN A 31 8.81 -1.18 6.09
N VAL A 32 8.10 -2.22 6.57
CA VAL A 32 6.67 -2.41 6.25
C VAL A 32 5.83 -1.24 6.78
N ALA A 33 6.05 -0.80 8.02
CA ALA A 33 5.32 0.32 8.61
C ALA A 33 5.60 1.64 7.87
N GLU A 34 6.86 1.95 7.57
CA GLU A 34 7.26 3.13 6.80
C GLU A 34 6.62 3.14 5.41
N HIS A 35 6.59 1.98 4.75
CA HIS A 35 5.95 1.85 3.44
C HIS A 35 4.43 2.06 3.50
N MET A 36 3.76 1.48 4.51
CA MET A 36 2.32 1.68 4.71
C MET A 36 1.98 3.15 4.98
N THR A 37 2.79 3.85 5.77
CA THR A 37 2.62 5.28 6.04
C THR A 37 2.80 6.12 4.78
N ALA A 38 3.83 5.86 3.97
CA ALA A 38 4.06 6.59 2.72
C ALA A 38 2.94 6.40 1.69
N VAL A 39 2.38 5.18 1.61
CA VAL A 39 1.21 4.90 0.78
C VAL A 39 -0.03 5.65 1.30
N LEU A 40 -0.27 5.64 2.60
CA LEU A 40 -1.41 6.35 3.20
C LEU A 40 -1.33 7.86 2.94
N ASP A 41 -0.17 8.46 3.13
CA ASP A 41 0.05 9.88 2.86
C ASP A 41 -0.18 10.21 1.39
N ALA A 42 0.33 9.39 0.46
CA ALA A 42 0.10 9.59 -0.97
C ALA A 42 -1.40 9.53 -1.33
N LEU A 43 -2.13 8.55 -0.77
CA LEU A 43 -3.57 8.41 -1.00
C LEU A 43 -4.38 9.59 -0.43
N ILE A 44 -3.97 10.15 0.71
CA ILE A 44 -4.62 11.32 1.33
C ILE A 44 -4.33 12.59 0.52
N CYS A 45 -3.09 12.77 0.07
CA CYS A 45 -2.65 13.93 -0.70
C CYS A 45 -3.07 13.89 -2.18
N GLY A 46 -3.63 12.76 -2.64
CA GLY A 46 -3.99 12.57 -4.06
C GLY A 46 -2.79 12.33 -4.97
N GLU A 47 -1.67 11.90 -4.40
CA GLU A 47 -0.43 11.57 -5.08
C GLU A 47 -0.37 10.09 -5.44
N VAL A 48 0.53 9.73 -6.36
CA VAL A 48 0.70 8.34 -6.79
C VAL A 48 1.45 7.56 -5.71
N PRO A 49 0.89 6.48 -5.13
CA PRO A 49 1.54 5.74 -4.06
C PRO A 49 2.83 5.07 -4.55
N PRO A 50 3.88 5.01 -3.71
CA PRO A 50 5.11 4.30 -4.05
C PRO A 50 4.83 2.81 -4.29
N ARG A 51 5.48 2.21 -5.29
CA ARG A 51 5.31 0.78 -5.56
C ARG A 51 5.91 -0.05 -4.41
N PRO A 52 5.26 -1.16 -4.01
CA PRO A 52 5.83 -2.08 -3.02
C PRO A 52 7.15 -2.66 -3.52
N LEU A 53 8.13 -2.74 -2.59
CA LEU A 53 9.42 -3.43 -2.75
C LEU A 53 9.23 -4.95 -2.73
#